data_AF-A0A0B0EJS8-F1
#
_entry.id   AF-A0A0B0EJS8-F1
#
_cell.length_a   1.000
_cell.length_b   1.000
_cell.length_c   1.000
_cell.angle_alpha   90.00
_cell.angle_beta   90.00
_cell.angle_gamma   90.00
#
_symmetry.space_group_name_H-M   'P 1'
#
loop_
_entity.id
_entity.type
_entity.pdbx_description
1 polymer ?
#
loop_
_entity_poly.entity_id
_entity_poly.type
_entity_poly.pdbx_seq_one_letter_code
_entity_poly.pdbx_strand_id
1 'polypeptide(L)'
;MLPLPQIESKQKPLLIHIVHEDDKVLLNTPDAEWFRVLYYFPWEKHRIFAAEYYDALYEFNLREERKRLEKQTKKGKVFSESKEDAQQRLLLDRVTMQVDKEKKSKVLYKVEAKSKAEMLDPMKLSPGAVPFRLGGKKPKCFYALLKSFLGAAIMGFPCEPEKVSMLLKSNPSFVRVCGFAPKGEKDEYCSEHVPSERKLQQFDQIMSEWGIWDKIKIALVTENIETGVIKLESEIVGDTTHYYAYSGFETVKYKDEDGKEQKKSQSKLTKKCRCQNRDKCEHDWVLADEGAGTIVKSITKMYWGHKASFLGFPRQGTPLD
;
A
#
# COMPACT_ATOMS: atom_id res chain seq x y z
N MET A 1 13.60 -43.64 11.95
CA MET A 1 14.35 -42.57 11.26
C MET A 1 14.84 -43.14 9.94
N LEU A 2 14.22 -42.75 8.82
CA LEU A 2 14.75 -43.10 7.51
C LEU A 2 15.92 -42.15 7.22
N PRO A 3 17.07 -42.63 6.73
CA PRO A 3 18.21 -41.78 6.43
C PRO A 3 17.86 -40.91 5.21
N LEU A 4 18.15 -39.62 5.30
CA LEU A 4 18.08 -38.73 4.14
C LEU A 4 19.11 -39.22 3.10
N PRO A 5 18.74 -39.33 1.81
CA PRO A 5 19.71 -39.67 0.79
C PRO A 5 20.71 -38.53 0.66
N GLN A 6 21.97 -38.79 0.95
CA GLN A 6 23.06 -37.91 0.59
C GLN A 6 23.15 -37.89 -0.94
N ILE A 7 22.79 -36.76 -1.55
CA ILE A 7 22.92 -36.56 -2.99
C ILE A 7 24.42 -36.37 -3.27
N GLU A 8 25.14 -37.47 -3.46
CA GLU A 8 26.49 -37.47 -4.04
C GLU A 8 26.40 -37.25 -5.56
N SER A 9 25.90 -36.10 -5.97
CA SER A 9 25.91 -35.70 -7.37
C SER A 9 27.05 -34.72 -7.61
N LYS A 10 28.13 -35.18 -8.25
CA LYS A 10 29.16 -34.31 -8.88
C LYS A 10 28.65 -33.66 -10.17
N GLN A 11 27.36 -33.78 -10.48
CA GLN A 11 26.75 -33.22 -11.68
C GLN A 11 26.44 -31.75 -11.42
N LYS A 12 26.99 -30.84 -12.22
CA LYS A 12 26.47 -29.47 -12.29
C LYS A 12 25.01 -29.60 -12.75
N PRO A 13 24.01 -29.20 -11.95
CA PRO A 13 22.63 -29.35 -12.37
C PRO A 13 22.44 -28.52 -13.63
N LEU A 14 22.11 -29.19 -14.74
CA LEU A 14 21.45 -28.53 -15.87
C LEU A 14 20.17 -27.92 -15.28
N LEU A 15 20.09 -26.58 -15.28
CA LEU A 15 18.93 -25.79 -14.84
C LEU A 15 17.75 -26.02 -15.79
N ILE A 16 17.22 -27.24 -15.83
CA ILE A 16 15.91 -27.51 -16.38
C ILE A 16 14.94 -27.33 -15.21
N HIS A 17 14.34 -26.15 -15.13
CA HIS A 17 13.34 -25.83 -14.12
C HIS A 17 12.11 -26.73 -14.31
N ILE A 18 12.01 -27.81 -13.53
CA ILE A 18 10.78 -28.57 -13.41
C ILE A 18 9.93 -27.85 -12.36
N VAL A 19 9.10 -26.94 -12.87
CA VAL A 19 8.24 -25.97 -12.17
C VAL A 19 7.53 -26.55 -10.92
N HIS A 20 7.14 -27.83 -10.93
CA HIS A 20 6.45 -28.47 -9.80
C HIS A 20 7.37 -29.16 -8.78
N GLU A 21 8.57 -29.57 -9.17
CA GLU A 21 9.54 -30.14 -8.23
C GLU A 21 10.10 -29.06 -7.33
N ASP A 22 10.33 -27.86 -7.87
CA ASP A 22 10.74 -26.68 -7.10
C ASP A 22 9.74 -26.37 -5.96
N ASP A 23 8.44 -26.45 -6.22
CA ASP A 23 7.41 -26.20 -5.21
C ASP A 23 7.45 -27.26 -4.10
N LYS A 24 7.66 -28.53 -4.45
CA LYS A 24 7.82 -29.62 -3.47
C LYS A 24 9.10 -29.45 -2.64
N VAL A 25 10.19 -29.02 -3.27
CA VAL A 25 11.44 -28.71 -2.57
C VAL A 25 11.23 -27.55 -1.61
N LEU A 26 10.65 -26.43 -2.06
CA LEU A 26 10.37 -25.26 -1.23
C LEU A 26 9.45 -25.58 -0.06
N LEU A 27 8.46 -26.45 -0.21
CA LEU A 27 7.60 -26.89 0.90
C LEU A 27 8.37 -27.66 1.99
N ASN A 28 9.45 -28.35 1.61
CA ASN A 28 10.25 -29.17 2.51
C ASN A 28 11.51 -28.46 3.02
N THR A 29 11.85 -27.29 2.48
CA THR A 29 13.02 -26.51 2.89
C THR A 29 12.69 -25.64 4.11
N PRO A 30 13.44 -25.74 5.23
CA PRO A 30 13.22 -24.93 6.42
C PRO A 30 13.30 -23.42 6.16
N ASP A 31 14.25 -22.99 5.32
CA ASP A 31 14.51 -21.58 5.00
C ASP A 31 13.48 -20.95 4.04
N ALA A 32 12.52 -21.74 3.54
CA ALA A 32 11.48 -21.29 2.62
C ALA A 32 10.11 -21.09 3.32
N GLU A 33 10.13 -20.62 4.57
CA GLU A 33 8.91 -20.39 5.36
C GLU A 33 7.90 -19.49 4.65
N TRP A 34 8.37 -18.45 3.94
CA TRP A 34 7.53 -17.59 3.11
C TRP A 34 6.66 -18.36 2.12
N PHE A 35 7.20 -19.43 1.50
CA PHE A 35 6.46 -20.24 0.53
C PHE A 35 5.38 -21.03 1.23
N ARG A 36 5.69 -21.64 2.38
CA ARG A 36 4.72 -22.42 3.18
C ARG A 36 3.57 -21.53 3.67
N VAL A 37 3.86 -20.33 4.18
CA VAL A 37 2.84 -19.37 4.63
C VAL A 37 1.89 -18.98 3.49
N LEU A 38 2.43 -18.69 2.30
CA LEU A 38 1.61 -18.34 1.14
C LEU A 38 0.85 -19.54 0.56
N TYR A 39 1.44 -20.74 0.63
CA TYR A 39 0.84 -21.97 0.14
C TYR A 39 -0.38 -22.37 0.98
N TYR A 40 -0.26 -22.33 2.31
CA TYR A 40 -1.33 -22.62 3.27
C TYR A 40 -2.11 -21.38 3.71
N PHE A 41 -2.10 -20.32 2.89
CA PHE A 41 -2.74 -19.05 3.21
C PHE A 41 -4.24 -19.22 3.51
N PRO A 42 -4.73 -18.80 4.69
CA PRO A 42 -6.14 -18.96 5.11
C PRO A 42 -7.04 -17.92 4.43
N TRP A 43 -7.32 -18.14 3.15
CA TRP A 43 -8.07 -17.20 2.31
C TRP A 43 -9.51 -17.00 2.78
N GLU A 44 -10.12 -17.98 3.45
CA GLU A 44 -11.50 -17.92 3.94
C GLU A 44 -11.72 -16.77 4.93
N LYS A 45 -10.71 -16.49 5.77
CA LYS A 45 -10.73 -15.39 6.73
C LYS A 45 -10.74 -14.01 6.07
N HIS A 46 -10.33 -13.95 4.80
CA HIS A 46 -10.16 -12.70 4.06
C HIS A 46 -11.31 -12.41 3.08
N ARG A 47 -12.38 -13.21 3.09
CA ARG A 47 -13.54 -13.06 2.18
C ARG A 47 -14.21 -11.70 2.30
N ILE A 48 -14.36 -11.19 3.53
CA ILE A 48 -14.99 -9.90 3.80
C ILE A 48 -14.17 -8.78 3.16
N PHE A 49 -12.85 -8.78 3.35
CA PHE A 49 -11.95 -7.80 2.74
C PHE A 49 -11.92 -7.91 1.21
N ALA A 50 -12.05 -9.12 0.67
CA ALA A 50 -12.16 -9.33 -0.78
C ALA A 50 -13.42 -8.66 -1.35
N ALA A 51 -14.56 -8.80 -0.67
CA ALA A 51 -15.82 -8.16 -1.07
C ALA A 51 -15.68 -6.63 -1.04
N GLU A 52 -15.18 -6.09 0.08
CA GLU A 52 -14.92 -4.65 0.22
C GLU A 52 -13.98 -4.12 -0.88
N TYR A 53 -12.91 -4.85 -1.19
CA TYR A 53 -11.98 -4.47 -2.24
C TYR A 53 -12.65 -4.42 -3.63
N TYR A 54 -13.48 -5.40 -3.96
CA TYR A 54 -14.15 -5.41 -5.27
C TYR A 54 -15.20 -4.31 -5.39
N ASP A 55 -15.86 -3.95 -4.30
CA ASP A 55 -16.76 -2.80 -4.23
C ASP A 55 -15.99 -1.48 -4.40
N ALA A 56 -14.88 -1.34 -3.67
CA ALA A 56 -13.96 -0.21 -3.78
C ALA A 56 -13.37 -0.05 -5.19
N LEU A 57 -12.99 -1.16 -5.84
CA LEU A 57 -12.50 -1.18 -7.21
C LEU A 57 -13.55 -0.72 -8.21
N TYR A 58 -14.81 -1.12 -8.01
CA TYR A 58 -15.92 -0.67 -8.84
C TYR A 58 -16.12 0.84 -8.75
N GLU A 59 -16.15 1.39 -7.52
CA GLU A 59 -16.25 2.82 -7.30
C GLU A 59 -15.05 3.61 -7.84
N PHE A 60 -13.84 3.06 -7.69
CA PHE A 60 -12.63 3.63 -8.24
C PHE A 60 -12.73 3.78 -9.77
N ASN A 61 -13.21 2.73 -10.47
CA ASN A 61 -13.39 2.76 -11.91
C ASN A 61 -14.42 3.81 -12.34
N LEU A 62 -15.55 3.92 -11.65
CA LEU A 62 -16.55 4.96 -11.90
C LEU A 62 -15.99 6.37 -11.67
N ARG A 63 -15.19 6.56 -10.62
CA ARG A 63 -14.53 7.85 -10.33
C ARG A 63 -13.55 8.23 -11.44
N GLU A 64 -12.74 7.29 -11.91
CA GLU A 64 -11.81 7.52 -13.01
C GLU A 64 -12.53 7.80 -14.34
N GLU A 65 -13.65 7.14 -14.61
CA GLU A 65 -14.50 7.43 -15.77
C GLU A 65 -15.07 8.86 -15.71
N ARG A 66 -15.63 9.26 -14.56
CA ARG A 66 -16.07 10.65 -14.33
C ARG A 66 -14.94 11.66 -14.54
N LYS A 67 -13.75 11.41 -13.99
CA LYS A 67 -12.58 12.28 -14.22
C LYS A 67 -12.19 12.37 -15.69
N ARG A 68 -12.31 11.29 -16.47
CA ARG A 68 -12.04 11.31 -17.91
C ARG A 68 -13.07 12.16 -18.66
N LEU A 69 -14.35 12.01 -18.34
CA LEU A 69 -15.42 12.85 -18.89
C LEU A 69 -15.22 14.32 -18.50
N GLU A 70 -14.94 14.60 -17.24
CA GLU A 70 -14.66 15.95 -16.74
C GLU A 70 -13.46 16.57 -17.45
N LYS A 71 -12.36 15.83 -17.64
CA LYS A 71 -11.18 16.29 -18.40
C LYS A 71 -11.49 16.55 -19.87
N GLN A 72 -12.42 15.80 -20.46
CA GLN A 72 -12.89 16.08 -21.83
C GLN A 72 -13.72 17.36 -21.88
N THR A 73 -14.57 17.63 -20.88
CA THR A 73 -15.36 18.87 -20.79
C THR A 73 -14.56 20.10 -20.32
N LYS A 74 -13.52 19.93 -19.50
CA LYS A 74 -12.67 21.01 -18.97
C LYS A 74 -11.60 21.49 -19.94
N LYS A 75 -11.46 20.87 -21.12
CA LYS A 75 -10.59 21.32 -22.22
C LYS A 75 -10.89 22.75 -22.74
N GLY A 76 -11.81 23.49 -22.11
CA GLY A 76 -12.10 24.90 -22.42
C GLY A 76 -12.29 25.82 -21.21
N LYS A 77 -11.96 25.43 -19.96
CA LYS A 77 -12.10 26.33 -18.79
C LYS A 77 -10.79 26.51 -18.03
N VAL A 78 -10.19 27.68 -18.22
CA VAL A 78 -8.91 28.12 -17.65
C VAL A 78 -9.11 28.54 -16.19
N PHE A 79 -8.44 27.85 -15.27
CA PHE A 79 -8.07 28.40 -13.97
C PHE A 79 -6.64 27.96 -13.67
N SER A 80 -5.67 28.79 -14.04
CA SER A 80 -4.30 28.61 -13.58
C SER A 80 -4.19 29.22 -12.19
N GLU A 81 -4.22 28.38 -11.15
CA GLU A 81 -3.85 28.81 -9.80
C GLU A 81 -2.39 29.27 -9.80
N SER A 82 -2.12 30.44 -9.22
CA SER A 82 -0.75 30.92 -9.06
C SER A 82 0.00 30.03 -8.06
N LYS A 83 1.33 29.98 -8.15
CA LYS A 83 2.14 29.19 -7.21
C LYS A 83 1.99 29.70 -5.76
N GLU A 84 1.80 31.00 -5.58
CA GLU A 84 1.67 31.65 -4.28
C GLU A 84 0.32 31.33 -3.64
N ASP A 85 -0.77 31.36 -4.41
CA ASP A 85 -2.10 30.96 -3.94
C ASP A 85 -2.11 29.49 -3.54
N ALA A 86 -1.48 28.63 -4.36
CA ALA A 86 -1.32 27.21 -4.06
C ALA A 86 -0.51 26.96 -2.77
N GLN A 87 0.52 27.75 -2.50
CA GLN A 87 1.32 27.66 -1.26
C GLN A 87 0.46 27.92 -0.03
N GLN A 88 -0.31 29.01 -0.05
CA GLN A 88 -1.19 29.38 1.06
C GLN A 88 -2.28 28.32 1.27
N ARG A 89 -2.95 27.89 0.19
CA ARG A 89 -3.98 26.85 0.24
C ARG A 89 -3.44 25.55 0.84
N LEU A 90 -2.35 25.03 0.30
CA LEU A 90 -1.73 23.79 0.79
C LEU A 90 -1.18 23.91 2.22
N LEU A 91 -0.85 25.12 2.68
CA LEU A 91 -0.41 25.35 4.06
C LEU A 91 -1.60 25.24 5.01
N LEU A 92 -2.70 25.94 4.70
CA LEU A 92 -3.91 25.98 5.53
C LEU A 92 -4.67 24.65 5.53
N ASP A 93 -4.60 23.87 4.44
CA ASP A 93 -5.21 22.54 4.35
C ASP A 93 -4.55 21.52 5.31
N ARG A 94 -3.36 21.80 5.85
CA ARG A 94 -2.66 20.89 6.76
C ARG A 94 -3.43 20.69 8.06
N VAL A 95 -3.50 19.45 8.50
CA VAL A 95 -4.08 19.06 9.81
C VAL A 95 -3.46 19.85 10.97
N THR A 96 -2.16 20.15 10.91
CA THR A 96 -1.44 20.94 11.94
C THR A 96 -1.76 22.44 11.93
N MET A 97 -2.55 22.93 10.96
CA MET A 97 -2.95 24.34 10.82
C MET A 97 -4.44 24.54 11.10
N GLN A 98 -5.23 23.46 11.18
CA GLN A 98 -6.63 23.52 11.55
C GLN A 98 -6.72 23.73 13.06
N VAL A 99 -7.23 24.90 13.48
CA VAL A 99 -7.30 25.32 14.89
C VAL A 99 -8.28 24.42 15.66
N ASP A 100 -7.95 24.17 16.93
CA ASP A 100 -8.65 23.31 17.91
C ASP A 100 -10.18 23.49 18.01
N LYS A 101 -10.76 24.56 17.45
CA LYS A 101 -12.21 24.79 17.41
C LYS A 101 -12.95 23.81 16.50
N GLU A 102 -12.26 23.05 15.65
CA GLU A 102 -12.80 21.90 14.93
C GLU A 102 -12.35 20.55 15.50
N LYS A 103 -11.94 20.48 16.78
CA LYS A 103 -11.79 19.21 17.53
C LYS A 103 -13.16 18.56 17.83
N LYS A 104 -13.98 18.31 16.81
CA LYS A 104 -14.48 16.93 16.70
C LYS A 104 -13.26 16.18 16.26
N SER A 105 -12.64 15.39 17.14
CA SER A 105 -11.57 14.47 16.78
C SER A 105 -12.03 13.71 15.54
N LYS A 106 -11.66 14.24 14.36
CA LYS A 106 -11.92 13.61 13.08
C LYS A 106 -11.04 12.38 13.20
N VAL A 107 -11.69 11.24 13.32
CA VAL A 107 -11.09 9.94 13.04
C VAL A 107 -10.09 10.20 11.90
N LEU A 108 -8.80 9.93 12.13
CA LEU A 108 -7.69 10.27 11.22
C LEU A 108 -8.00 9.84 9.78
N TYR A 109 -8.90 8.86 9.65
CA TYR A 109 -9.60 8.48 8.46
C TYR A 109 -11.09 8.25 8.76
N LYS A 110 -11.97 9.16 8.33
CA LYS A 110 -13.41 8.87 8.30
C LYS A 110 -13.71 8.24 6.95
N VAL A 111 -13.87 6.91 6.91
CA VAL A 111 -14.43 6.21 5.75
C VAL A 111 -15.79 6.84 5.51
N GLU A 112 -15.90 7.72 4.52
CA GLU A 112 -17.22 7.99 3.93
C GLU A 112 -17.58 6.75 3.12
N ALA A 113 -18.05 5.72 3.81
CA ALA A 113 -18.71 4.60 3.17
C ALA A 113 -20.01 5.15 2.61
N LYS A 114 -19.96 5.70 1.40
CA LYS A 114 -21.17 5.85 0.58
C LYS A 114 -21.58 4.45 0.12
N SER A 115 -22.04 3.64 1.08
CA SER A 115 -22.67 2.38 0.76
C SER A 115 -23.99 2.67 0.04
N LYS A 116 -24.03 2.40 -1.25
CA LYS A 116 -25.23 1.89 -1.94
C LYS A 116 -24.90 1.29 -3.31
N ALA A 117 -23.76 0.62 -3.43
CA ALA A 117 -23.64 -0.50 -4.36
C ALA A 117 -24.14 -1.75 -3.64
N GLU A 118 -24.87 -2.64 -4.31
CA GLU A 118 -25.20 -3.95 -3.76
C GLU A 118 -23.90 -4.64 -3.34
N MET A 119 -23.72 -4.77 -2.02
CA MET A 119 -22.50 -5.32 -1.43
C MET A 119 -22.32 -6.75 -1.93
N LEU A 120 -21.12 -7.07 -2.42
CA LEU A 120 -20.85 -8.44 -2.87
C LEU A 120 -21.00 -9.40 -1.70
N ASP A 121 -21.68 -10.52 -1.95
CA ASP A 121 -21.74 -11.62 -1.00
C ASP A 121 -20.34 -12.23 -0.81
N PRO A 122 -19.72 -12.10 0.38
CA PRO A 122 -18.37 -12.62 0.62
C PRO A 122 -18.26 -14.13 0.41
N MET A 123 -19.35 -14.88 0.57
CA MET A 123 -19.35 -16.34 0.45
C MET A 123 -19.16 -16.84 -0.97
N LYS A 124 -19.38 -15.96 -1.98
CA LYS A 124 -19.16 -16.27 -3.39
C LYS A 124 -17.73 -16.01 -3.86
N LEU A 125 -16.86 -15.51 -2.98
CA LEU A 125 -15.48 -15.14 -3.31
C LEU A 125 -14.50 -16.21 -2.86
N SER A 126 -13.68 -16.69 -3.81
CA SER A 126 -12.62 -17.66 -3.55
C SER A 126 -11.40 -17.39 -4.45
N PRO A 127 -10.20 -17.92 -4.12
CA PRO A 127 -9.03 -17.82 -4.98
C PRO A 127 -9.34 -18.24 -6.43
N GLY A 128 -9.05 -17.37 -7.39
CA GLY A 128 -9.34 -17.56 -8.81
C GLY A 128 -10.77 -17.19 -9.24
N ALA A 129 -11.75 -17.13 -8.33
CA ALA A 129 -13.12 -16.71 -8.61
C ALA A 129 -13.28 -15.20 -8.37
N VAL A 130 -13.37 -14.45 -9.47
CA VAL A 130 -13.51 -12.99 -9.46
C VAL A 130 -14.95 -12.60 -9.80
N PRO A 131 -15.59 -11.69 -9.05
CA PRO A 131 -16.96 -11.29 -9.31
C PRO A 131 -17.07 -10.55 -10.64
N PHE A 132 -18.17 -10.80 -11.35
CA PHE A 132 -18.50 -10.06 -12.57
C PHE A 132 -19.20 -8.75 -12.18
N ARG A 133 -18.63 -7.61 -12.58
CA ARG A 133 -19.21 -6.27 -12.44
C ARG A 133 -19.18 -5.58 -13.80
N LEU A 134 -20.31 -5.01 -14.21
CA LEU A 134 -20.42 -4.21 -15.45
C LEU A 134 -19.72 -2.86 -15.24
N GLY A 135 -18.48 -2.71 -15.71
CA GLY A 135 -17.73 -1.45 -15.55
C GLY A 135 -16.25 -1.48 -15.95
N GLY A 136 -15.80 -2.47 -16.74
CA GLY A 136 -14.42 -2.55 -17.19
C GLY A 136 -13.95 -3.96 -17.56
N LYS A 137 -12.63 -4.14 -17.69
CA LYS A 137 -12.01 -5.45 -17.87
C LYS A 137 -12.18 -6.31 -16.59
N LYS A 138 -12.19 -7.63 -16.76
CA LYS A 138 -12.23 -8.59 -15.64
C LYS A 138 -11.13 -8.24 -14.61
N PRO A 139 -11.45 -8.08 -13.32
CA PRO A 139 -10.45 -7.79 -12.30
C PRO A 139 -9.42 -8.92 -12.16
N LYS A 140 -8.26 -8.60 -11.59
CA LYS A 140 -7.33 -9.63 -11.10
C LYS A 140 -7.84 -10.17 -9.75
N CYS A 141 -7.40 -11.38 -9.39
CA CYS A 141 -7.80 -12.03 -8.15
C CYS A 141 -7.26 -11.26 -6.92
N PHE A 142 -8.15 -10.88 -6.00
CA PHE A 142 -7.80 -10.19 -4.76
C PHE A 142 -6.79 -10.99 -3.95
N TYR A 143 -7.06 -12.28 -3.73
CA TYR A 143 -6.19 -13.14 -2.92
C TYR A 143 -4.78 -13.25 -3.51
N ALA A 144 -4.65 -13.29 -4.83
CA ALA A 144 -3.33 -13.34 -5.46
C ALA A 144 -2.55 -12.04 -5.29
N LEU A 145 -3.25 -10.90 -5.40
CA LEU A 145 -2.66 -9.59 -5.13
C LEU A 145 -2.26 -9.49 -3.64
N LEU A 146 -3.16 -9.81 -2.71
CA LEU A 146 -2.89 -9.79 -1.29
C LEU A 146 -1.68 -10.66 -0.92
N LYS A 147 -1.63 -11.90 -1.42
CA LYS A 147 -0.48 -12.80 -1.24
C LYS A 147 0.83 -12.20 -1.75
N SER A 148 0.81 -11.49 -2.88
CA SER A 148 2.03 -10.88 -3.42
C SER A 148 2.60 -9.75 -2.54
N PHE A 149 1.73 -9.00 -1.85
CA PHE A 149 2.18 -7.97 -0.90
C PHE A 149 2.65 -8.59 0.41
N LEU A 150 1.85 -9.50 1.00
CA LEU A 150 2.23 -10.20 2.23
C LEU A 150 3.51 -11.02 2.04
N GLY A 151 3.63 -11.68 0.90
CA GLY A 151 4.80 -12.48 0.55
C GLY A 151 6.07 -11.64 0.46
N ALA A 152 6.00 -10.45 -0.13
CA ALA A 152 7.14 -9.53 -0.13
C ALA A 152 7.57 -9.15 1.29
N ALA A 153 6.60 -8.86 2.18
CA ALA A 153 6.84 -8.58 3.59
C ALA A 153 7.56 -9.72 4.31
N ILE A 154 7.05 -10.94 4.17
CA ILE A 154 7.57 -12.15 4.85
C ILE A 154 8.97 -12.48 4.34
N MET A 155 9.26 -12.20 3.06
CA MET A 155 10.60 -12.35 2.49
C MET A 155 11.56 -11.23 2.91
N GLY A 156 11.12 -10.26 3.73
CA GLY A 156 11.94 -9.14 4.22
C GLY A 156 12.11 -7.99 3.24
N PHE A 157 11.32 -7.95 2.16
CA PHE A 157 11.33 -6.85 1.21
C PHE A 157 10.25 -5.81 1.55
N PRO A 158 10.46 -4.53 1.17
CA PRO A 158 9.40 -3.52 1.25
C PRO A 158 8.16 -3.96 0.48
N CYS A 159 6.98 -3.75 1.07
CA CYS A 159 5.67 -4.05 0.47
C CYS A 159 5.25 -3.01 -0.59
N GLU A 160 6.21 -2.47 -1.33
CA GLU A 160 5.96 -1.44 -2.33
C GLU A 160 5.61 -2.10 -3.69
N PRO A 161 4.68 -1.53 -4.46
CA PRO A 161 4.27 -2.08 -5.76
C PRO A 161 5.43 -2.39 -6.70
N GLU A 162 6.49 -1.59 -6.67
CA GLU A 162 7.71 -1.76 -7.49
C GLU A 162 8.49 -3.01 -7.10
N LYS A 163 8.67 -3.24 -5.79
CA LYS A 163 9.36 -4.43 -5.27
C LYS A 163 8.53 -5.68 -5.46
N VAL A 164 7.22 -5.61 -5.25
CA VAL A 164 6.29 -6.71 -5.54
C VAL A 164 6.32 -7.07 -7.03
N SER A 165 6.28 -6.07 -7.92
CA SER A 165 6.42 -6.25 -9.37
C SER A 165 7.73 -6.94 -9.75
N MET A 166 8.84 -6.53 -9.13
CA MET A 166 10.15 -7.14 -9.32
C MET A 166 10.15 -8.61 -8.92
N LEU A 167 9.66 -8.94 -7.72
CA LEU A 167 9.58 -10.32 -7.22
C LEU A 167 8.71 -11.22 -8.10
N LEU A 168 7.57 -10.71 -8.56
CA LEU A 168 6.68 -11.43 -9.47
C LEU A 168 7.30 -11.65 -10.86
N LYS A 169 8.31 -10.87 -11.27
CA LYS A 169 9.01 -11.08 -12.55
C LYS A 169 10.23 -11.96 -12.41
N SER A 170 10.90 -11.93 -11.26
CA SER A 170 12.17 -12.63 -11.05
C SER A 170 12.00 -14.02 -10.42
N ASN A 171 10.88 -14.31 -9.75
CA ASN A 171 10.68 -15.58 -9.05
C ASN A 171 9.41 -16.30 -9.53
N PRO A 172 9.53 -17.32 -10.40
CA PRO A 172 8.39 -18.10 -10.87
C PRO A 172 7.62 -18.81 -9.75
N SER A 173 8.31 -19.34 -8.74
CA SER A 173 7.68 -20.00 -7.59
C SER A 173 6.83 -19.02 -6.78
N PHE A 174 7.27 -17.77 -6.67
CA PHE A 174 6.50 -16.70 -6.04
C PHE A 174 5.20 -16.39 -6.81
N VAL A 175 5.27 -16.33 -8.14
CA VAL A 175 4.09 -16.13 -9.00
C VAL A 175 3.08 -17.27 -8.85
N ARG A 176 3.57 -18.51 -8.80
CA ARG A 176 2.73 -19.70 -8.62
C ARG A 176 2.06 -19.73 -7.26
N VAL A 177 2.81 -19.53 -6.17
CA VAL A 177 2.24 -19.60 -4.82
C VAL A 177 1.25 -18.46 -4.54
N CYS A 178 1.46 -17.29 -5.15
CA CYS A 178 0.48 -16.22 -5.15
C CYS A 178 -0.81 -16.60 -5.90
N GLY A 179 -0.75 -17.53 -6.86
CA GLY A 179 -1.92 -17.98 -7.62
C GLY A 179 -2.17 -17.21 -8.90
N PHE A 180 -1.13 -16.61 -9.50
CA PHE A 180 -1.24 -16.00 -10.82
C PHE A 180 -1.10 -17.03 -11.95
N ALA A 181 -0.32 -18.09 -11.77
CA ALA A 181 -0.21 -19.18 -12.73
C ALA A 181 -1.31 -20.24 -12.49
N PRO A 182 -2.06 -20.67 -13.53
CA PRO A 182 -3.11 -21.67 -13.40
C PRO A 182 -2.53 -23.08 -13.23
N LYS A 183 -3.04 -23.83 -12.24
CA LYS A 183 -2.71 -25.25 -12.06
C LYS A 183 -3.39 -26.08 -13.17
N GLY A 184 -2.67 -26.43 -14.24
CA GLY A 184 -3.18 -27.25 -15.35
C GLY A 184 -2.08 -27.74 -16.29
N GLU A 185 -2.32 -28.82 -17.05
CA GLU A 185 -1.35 -29.64 -17.83
C GLU A 185 -0.45 -28.91 -18.85
N LYS A 186 -0.64 -27.60 -19.03
CA LYS A 186 0.33 -26.71 -19.69
C LYS A 186 0.64 -25.54 -18.76
N ASP A 187 1.27 -25.87 -17.63
CA ASP A 187 1.71 -24.97 -16.56
C ASP A 187 2.94 -24.15 -17.02
N GLU A 188 2.86 -23.61 -18.24
CA GLU A 188 3.86 -22.71 -18.79
C GLU A 188 3.63 -21.35 -18.15
N TYR A 189 4.65 -20.87 -17.44
CA TYR A 189 4.69 -19.51 -16.95
C TYR A 189 4.33 -18.54 -18.08
N CYS A 190 3.16 -17.90 -17.98
CA CYS A 190 2.73 -16.87 -18.92
C CYS A 190 2.81 -15.50 -18.27
N SER A 191 3.64 -14.63 -18.85
CA SER A 191 3.86 -13.26 -18.37
C SER A 191 2.58 -12.42 -18.37
N GLU A 192 1.57 -12.77 -19.17
CA GLU A 192 0.26 -12.09 -19.20
C GLU A 192 -0.57 -12.33 -17.92
N HIS A 193 -0.29 -13.41 -17.21
CA HIS A 193 -0.93 -13.68 -15.93
C HIS A 193 -0.41 -12.78 -14.82
N VAL A 194 0.87 -12.39 -14.89
CA VAL A 194 1.52 -11.50 -13.93
C VAL A 194 0.91 -10.09 -14.03
N PRO A 195 0.48 -9.48 -12.91
CA PRO A 195 -0.04 -8.12 -12.93
C PRO A 195 1.07 -7.13 -13.31
N SER A 196 0.71 -6.10 -14.08
CA SER A 196 1.62 -4.98 -14.32
C SER A 196 1.84 -4.15 -13.06
N GLU A 197 2.96 -3.45 -12.98
CA GLU A 197 3.28 -2.55 -11.85
C GLU A 197 2.16 -1.53 -11.59
N ARG A 198 1.60 -0.95 -12.66
CA ARG A 198 0.45 -0.04 -12.56
C ARG A 198 -0.77 -0.69 -11.91
N LYS A 199 -0.98 -2.00 -12.11
CA LYS A 199 -2.07 -2.74 -11.48
C LYS A 199 -1.81 -2.94 -9.98
N LEU A 200 -0.55 -3.19 -9.60
CA LEU A 200 -0.15 -3.28 -8.20
C LEU A 200 -0.27 -1.92 -7.49
N GLN A 201 0.15 -0.83 -8.14
CA GLN A 201 -0.06 0.54 -7.63
C GLN A 201 -1.54 0.86 -7.46
N GLN A 202 -2.38 0.48 -8.43
CA GLN A 202 -3.84 0.66 -8.32
C GLN A 202 -4.40 -0.15 -7.14
N PHE A 203 -3.98 -1.40 -6.98
CA PHE A 203 -4.42 -2.25 -5.87
C PHE A 203 -4.05 -1.61 -4.54
N ASP A 204 -2.79 -1.25 -4.35
CA ASP A 204 -2.28 -0.62 -3.13
C ASP A 204 -2.95 0.71 -2.82
N GLN A 205 -3.19 1.54 -3.85
CA GLN A 205 -3.94 2.78 -3.73
C GLN A 205 -5.37 2.54 -3.24
N ILE A 206 -6.09 1.57 -3.82
CA ILE A 206 -7.47 1.26 -3.41
C ILE A 206 -7.49 0.74 -1.97
N MET A 207 -6.59 -0.19 -1.64
CA MET A 207 -6.49 -0.77 -0.31
C MET A 207 -6.20 0.29 0.77
N SER A 208 -5.34 1.27 0.45
CA SER A 208 -5.01 2.39 1.33
C SER A 208 -6.15 3.42 1.41
N GLU A 209 -6.68 3.88 0.27
CA GLU A 209 -7.77 4.88 0.21
C GLU A 209 -9.04 4.41 0.90
N TRP A 210 -9.28 3.09 0.96
CA TRP A 210 -10.45 2.48 1.60
C TRP A 210 -10.18 1.96 3.01
N GLY A 211 -8.93 2.03 3.48
CA GLY A 211 -8.52 1.53 4.80
C GLY A 211 -8.60 0.00 4.95
N ILE A 212 -8.58 -0.74 3.84
CA ILE A 212 -8.66 -2.21 3.87
C ILE A 212 -7.37 -2.79 4.46
N TRP A 213 -6.21 -2.16 4.18
CA TRP A 213 -4.95 -2.55 4.80
C TRP A 213 -5.01 -2.50 6.33
N ASP A 214 -5.54 -1.40 6.87
CA ASP A 214 -5.65 -1.21 8.32
C ASP A 214 -6.62 -2.20 8.95
N LYS A 215 -7.76 -2.45 8.29
CA LYS A 215 -8.73 -3.45 8.74
C LYS A 215 -8.14 -4.86 8.79
N ILE A 216 -7.39 -5.26 7.76
CA ILE A 216 -6.70 -6.55 7.74
C ILE A 216 -5.68 -6.62 8.88
N LYS A 217 -4.90 -5.55 9.06
CA LYS A 217 -3.88 -5.47 10.11
C LYS A 217 -4.51 -5.63 11.50
N ILE A 218 -5.56 -4.84 11.80
CA ILE A 218 -6.29 -4.92 13.07
C ILE A 218 -6.85 -6.32 13.30
N ALA A 219 -7.44 -6.94 12.27
CA ALA A 219 -7.99 -8.29 12.39
C ALA A 219 -6.91 -9.32 12.74
N LEU A 220 -5.73 -9.24 12.10
CA LEU A 220 -4.60 -10.14 12.38
C LEU A 220 -4.02 -9.93 13.78
N VAL A 221 -3.83 -8.67 14.20
CA VAL A 221 -3.32 -8.35 15.55
C VAL A 221 -4.32 -8.82 16.61
N THR A 222 -5.61 -8.58 16.40
CA THR A 222 -6.67 -9.03 17.31
C THR A 222 -6.68 -10.55 17.44
N GLU A 223 -6.64 -11.28 16.33
CA GLU A 223 -6.57 -12.74 16.33
C GLU A 223 -5.33 -13.24 17.08
N ASN A 224 -4.17 -12.62 16.87
CA ASN A 224 -2.93 -13.00 17.55
C ASN A 224 -3.00 -12.76 19.07
N ILE A 225 -3.70 -11.71 19.51
CA ILE A 225 -3.93 -11.45 20.94
C ILE A 225 -4.90 -12.50 21.52
N GLU A 226 -6.02 -12.75 20.84
CA GLU A 226 -7.06 -13.69 21.29
C GLU A 226 -6.55 -15.13 21.37
N THR A 227 -5.71 -15.54 20.42
CA THR A 227 -5.07 -16.87 20.38
C THR A 227 -3.87 -16.99 21.32
N GLY A 228 -3.45 -15.89 21.96
CA GLY A 228 -2.31 -15.85 22.87
C GLY A 228 -0.95 -15.94 22.20
N VAL A 229 -0.88 -15.77 20.86
CA VAL A 229 0.37 -15.64 20.11
C VAL A 229 1.09 -14.35 20.50
N ILE A 230 0.35 -13.25 20.63
CA ILE A 230 0.83 -11.99 21.22
C ILE A 230 0.27 -11.90 22.64
N LYS A 231 1.15 -11.79 23.63
CA LYS A 231 0.75 -11.57 25.02
C LYS A 231 0.58 -10.07 25.27
N LEU A 232 -0.47 -9.68 25.98
CA LEU A 232 -0.63 -8.28 26.38
C LEU A 232 0.47 -7.89 27.37
N GLU A 233 1.14 -6.77 27.11
CA GLU A 233 2.08 -6.15 28.04
C GLU A 233 1.43 -4.92 28.69
N SER A 234 1.78 -4.65 29.94
CA SER A 234 1.33 -3.44 30.66
C SER A 234 2.04 -2.17 30.20
N GLU A 235 3.15 -2.33 29.46
CA GLU A 235 4.01 -1.26 28.98
C GLU A 235 3.95 -1.24 27.45
N ILE A 236 3.82 -0.04 26.88
CA ILE A 236 3.89 0.19 25.44
C ILE A 236 5.05 1.16 25.20
N VAL A 237 5.91 0.85 24.24
CA VAL A 237 7.00 1.73 23.84
C VAL A 237 6.66 2.33 22.48
N GLY A 238 6.81 3.65 22.37
CA GLY A 238 6.73 4.34 21.09
C GLY A 238 8.12 4.56 20.53
N ASP A 239 8.35 4.08 19.30
CA ASP A 239 9.52 4.53 18.55
C ASP A 239 9.29 5.97 18.08
N THR A 240 10.32 6.79 18.25
CA THR A 240 10.36 8.18 17.77
C THR A 240 11.46 8.35 16.74
N THR A 241 11.79 7.29 16.01
CA THR A 241 12.74 7.35 14.91
C THR A 241 12.22 8.28 13.82
N HIS A 242 13.14 9.01 13.21
CA HIS A 242 12.83 9.91 12.12
C HIS A 242 13.76 9.58 10.96
N TYR A 243 13.21 9.57 9.75
CA TYR A 243 13.98 9.40 8.54
C TYR A 243 14.22 10.76 7.90
N TYR A 244 15.45 11.02 7.46
CA TYR A 244 15.73 12.22 6.70
C TYR A 244 14.90 12.23 5.43
N ALA A 245 14.19 13.33 5.22
CA ALA A 245 13.47 13.55 3.99
C ALA A 245 14.44 14.17 2.99
N TYR A 246 14.56 13.55 1.82
CA TYR A 246 15.38 14.07 0.72
C TYR A 246 14.64 15.10 -0.14
N SER A 247 13.44 15.51 0.29
CA SER A 247 12.65 16.57 -0.32
C SER A 247 13.18 17.96 0.08
N GLY A 248 13.08 18.92 -0.84
CA GLY A 248 13.37 20.31 -0.52
C GLY A 248 12.20 20.96 0.22
N PHE A 249 12.49 21.81 1.20
CA PHE A 249 11.49 22.61 1.89
C PHE A 249 11.71 24.11 1.69
N GLU A 250 10.68 24.90 2.00
CA GLU A 250 10.68 26.34 2.00
C GLU A 250 9.93 26.88 3.23
N THR A 251 10.18 28.14 3.60
CA THR A 251 9.48 28.79 4.71
C THR A 251 8.39 29.69 4.15
N VAL A 252 7.14 29.36 4.44
CA VAL A 252 5.97 30.13 4.00
C VAL A 252 5.54 31.06 5.13
N LYS A 253 5.32 32.32 4.77
CA LYS A 253 4.74 33.33 5.68
C LYS A 253 3.22 33.29 5.54
N TYR A 254 2.50 33.32 6.66
CA TYR A 254 1.04 33.40 6.68
C TYR A 254 0.59 34.31 7.82
N LYS A 255 -0.65 34.80 7.76
CA LYS A 255 -1.25 35.54 8.87
C LYS A 255 -2.11 34.57 9.70
N ASP A 256 -1.92 34.57 11.01
CA ASP A 256 -2.76 33.78 11.92
C ASP A 256 -4.16 34.42 12.09
N GLU A 257 -5.04 33.76 12.87
CA GLU A 257 -6.40 34.25 13.16
C GLU A 257 -6.40 35.65 13.81
N ASP A 258 -5.30 36.00 14.51
CA ASP A 258 -5.10 37.29 15.16
C ASP A 258 -4.44 38.33 14.23
N GLY A 259 -4.21 37.99 12.95
CA GLY A 259 -3.62 38.85 11.95
C GLY A 259 -2.10 39.05 12.07
N LYS A 260 -1.41 38.31 12.94
CA LYS A 260 0.05 38.36 13.10
C LYS A 260 0.73 37.51 12.04
N GLU A 261 1.85 38.00 11.52
CA GLU A 261 2.67 37.24 10.58
C GLU A 261 3.43 36.12 11.28
N GLN A 262 3.16 34.90 10.85
CA GLN A 262 3.81 33.68 11.28
C GLN A 262 4.60 33.05 10.14
N LYS A 263 5.57 32.20 10.49
CA LYS A 263 6.40 31.45 9.53
C LYS A 263 6.25 29.96 9.79
N LYS A 264 6.06 29.17 8.73
CA LYS A 264 6.04 27.70 8.84
C LYS A 264 6.80 27.06 7.68
N SER A 265 7.53 26.00 7.97
CA SER A 265 8.22 25.21 6.95
C SER A 265 7.23 24.32 6.20
N GLN A 266 7.33 24.28 4.87
CA GLN A 266 6.50 23.47 3.99
C GLN A 266 7.37 22.83 2.91
N SER A 267 7.02 21.61 2.46
CA SER A 267 7.68 21.02 1.30
C SER A 267 7.48 21.93 0.09
N LYS A 268 8.49 22.01 -0.78
CA LYS A 268 8.34 22.72 -2.05
C LYS A 268 7.16 22.17 -2.85
N LEU A 269 6.51 23.07 -3.58
CA LEU A 269 5.42 22.71 -4.48
C LEU A 269 5.97 22.13 -5.79
N THR A 270 5.24 21.18 -6.34
CA THR A 270 5.48 20.57 -7.65
C THR A 270 4.16 20.35 -8.38
N LYS A 271 4.22 20.07 -9.68
CA LYS A 271 3.08 19.59 -10.46
C LYS A 271 3.37 18.17 -10.91
N LYS A 272 2.44 17.23 -10.70
CA LYS A 272 2.54 15.83 -11.17
C LYS A 272 2.31 15.75 -12.70
N CYS A 273 3.11 16.47 -13.47
CA CYS A 273 3.01 16.57 -14.93
C CYS A 273 4.40 16.45 -15.59
N ARG A 274 4.41 16.05 -16.86
CA ARG A 274 5.62 15.98 -17.68
C ARG A 274 5.73 17.15 -18.68
N CYS A 275 5.01 18.24 -18.44
CA CYS A 275 5.05 19.43 -19.29
C CYS A 275 6.45 20.07 -19.27
N GLN A 276 6.89 20.59 -20.42
CA GLN A 276 8.18 21.29 -20.54
C GLN A 276 8.23 22.56 -19.69
N ASN A 277 7.13 23.32 -19.64
CA ASN A 277 6.99 24.47 -18.78
C ASN A 277 5.96 24.17 -17.67
N ARG A 278 6.46 23.84 -16.48
CA ARG A 278 5.59 23.51 -15.33
C ARG A 278 4.95 24.75 -14.71
N ASP A 279 5.59 25.91 -14.80
CA ASP A 279 5.05 27.14 -14.22
C ASP A 279 3.78 27.58 -14.96
N LYS A 280 3.76 27.41 -16.28
CA LYS A 280 2.61 27.79 -17.13
C LYS A 280 1.62 26.66 -17.43
N CYS A 281 1.86 25.44 -16.97
CA CYS A 281 0.94 24.34 -17.27
C CYS A 281 -0.28 24.34 -16.34
N GLU A 282 -1.39 23.80 -16.84
CA GLU A 282 -2.71 23.83 -16.18
C GLU A 282 -2.88 22.76 -15.08
N HIS A 283 -1.80 22.07 -14.71
CA HIS A 283 -1.87 21.01 -13.71
C HIS A 283 -1.83 21.58 -12.30
N ASP A 284 -2.55 20.95 -11.39
CA ASP A 284 -2.62 21.35 -9.98
C ASP A 284 -1.24 21.31 -9.33
N TRP A 285 -0.97 22.34 -8.52
CA TRP A 285 0.16 22.33 -7.60
C TRP A 285 -0.15 21.43 -6.41
N VAL A 286 0.83 20.59 -6.07
CA VAL A 286 0.81 19.69 -4.92
C VAL A 286 2.13 19.82 -4.17
N LEU A 287 2.16 19.39 -2.90
CA LEU A 287 3.42 19.24 -2.19
C LEU A 287 4.28 18.17 -2.87
N ALA A 288 5.56 18.44 -3.04
CA ALA A 288 6.51 17.43 -3.51
C ALA A 288 6.61 16.26 -2.54
N ASP A 289 6.44 16.55 -1.25
CA ASP A 289 6.43 15.59 -0.17
C ASP A 289 5.51 16.08 0.96
N GLU A 290 4.33 15.47 1.05
CA GLU A 290 3.33 15.81 2.06
C GLU A 290 3.68 15.25 3.44
N GLY A 291 4.45 14.15 3.49
CA GLY A 291 4.77 13.41 4.71
C GLY A 291 6.01 13.93 5.44
N ALA A 292 6.73 14.90 4.88
CA ALA A 292 7.91 15.49 5.51
C ALA A 292 7.58 16.78 6.28
N GLY A 293 8.27 16.96 7.40
CA GLY A 293 8.15 18.12 8.25
C GLY A 293 9.43 18.47 8.99
N THR A 294 9.43 19.63 9.62
CA THR A 294 10.53 20.05 10.51
C THR A 294 10.37 19.39 11.86
N ILE A 295 11.34 18.55 12.21
CA ILE A 295 11.46 17.86 13.49
C ILE A 295 12.43 18.65 14.36
N VAL A 296 11.94 19.17 15.49
CA VAL A 296 12.76 19.90 16.46
C VAL A 296 13.16 18.93 17.57
N LYS A 297 14.45 18.55 17.63
CA LYS A 297 15.00 17.72 18.72
C LYS A 297 15.56 18.55 19.87
N SER A 298 16.05 19.74 19.59
CA SER A 298 16.49 20.73 20.59
C SER A 298 16.43 22.13 19.99
N ILE A 299 16.68 23.15 20.80
CA ILE A 299 16.78 24.56 20.36
C ILE A 299 17.73 24.73 19.16
N THR A 300 18.78 23.91 19.09
CA THR A 300 19.84 23.99 18.07
C THR A 300 19.78 22.88 17.01
N LYS A 301 18.92 21.86 17.18
CA LYS A 301 18.84 20.71 16.27
C LYS A 301 17.45 20.58 15.68
N MET A 302 17.34 21.01 14.42
CA MET A 302 16.16 20.84 13.58
C MET A 302 16.52 20.01 12.36
N TYR A 303 15.66 19.06 12.02
CA TYR A 303 15.84 18.16 10.88
C TYR A 303 14.61 18.20 9.98
N TRP A 304 14.81 18.15 8.67
CA TRP A 304 13.73 17.90 7.73
C TRP A 304 13.57 16.39 7.54
N GLY A 305 12.41 15.85 7.89
CA GLY A 305 12.24 14.41 7.91
C GLY A 305 10.81 13.92 8.03
N HIS A 306 10.68 12.62 7.83
CA HIS A 306 9.46 11.88 8.09
C HIS A 306 9.48 11.40 9.53
N LYS A 307 8.35 11.55 10.21
CA LYS A 307 8.15 10.94 11.51
C LYS A 307 7.56 9.55 11.29
N ALA A 308 8.38 8.51 11.52
CA ALA A 308 7.90 7.15 11.65
C ALA A 308 7.71 6.91 13.13
N SER A 309 6.47 6.88 13.61
CA SER A 309 6.19 6.54 15.00
C SER A 309 5.30 5.33 15.03
N PHE A 310 5.84 4.20 15.45
CA PHE A 310 5.05 3.01 15.75
C PHE A 310 5.03 2.78 17.26
N LEU A 311 3.94 2.19 17.74
CA LEU A 311 3.85 1.67 19.09
C LEU A 311 4.17 0.18 19.06
N GLY A 312 4.74 -0.34 20.13
CA GLY A 312 5.06 -1.76 20.22
C GLY A 312 5.10 -2.28 21.64
N PHE A 313 4.95 -3.60 21.74
CA PHE A 313 5.19 -4.35 22.97
C PHE A 313 6.69 -4.63 23.10
N PRO A 314 7.39 -4.00 24.07
CA PRO A 314 8.84 -4.00 24.11
C PRO A 314 9.44 -5.38 24.39
N ARG A 315 8.81 -6.23 25.20
CA ARG A 315 9.40 -7.52 25.59
C ARG A 315 9.28 -8.57 24.50
N GLN A 316 8.27 -8.44 23.64
CA GLN A 316 8.06 -9.32 22.49
C GLN A 316 8.58 -8.73 21.16
N GLY A 317 9.00 -7.47 21.15
CA GLY A 317 9.44 -6.78 19.94
C GLY A 317 8.32 -6.69 18.88
N THR A 318 7.07 -6.67 19.31
CA THR A 318 5.90 -6.70 18.41
C THR A 318 5.41 -5.29 18.12
N PRO A 319 5.51 -4.78 16.88
CA PRO A 319 4.89 -3.52 16.49
C PRO A 319 3.36 -3.68 16.44
N LEU A 320 2.65 -2.66 16.91
CA LEU A 320 1.18 -2.60 17.02
C LEU A 320 0.53 -1.64 16.01
N ASP A 321 1.35 -0.93 15.22
CA ASP A 321 0.90 0.13 14.30
C ASP A 321 0.50 -0.39 12.92
#